data_AF-A0A7D5AQ33-F1
#
_entry.id   AF-A0A7D5AQ33-F1
#
_cell.length_a   1.000
_cell.length_b   1.000
_cell.length_c   1.000
_cell.angle_alpha   90.00
_cell.angle_beta   90.00
_cell.angle_gamma   90.00
#
_symmetry.space_group_name_H-M   'P 1'
#
loop_
_entity.id
_entity.type
_entity.pdbx_description
1 polymer ?
#
loop_
_entity_poly.entity_id
_entity_poly.type
_entity_poly.pdbx_seq_one_letter_code
_entity_poly.pdbx_strand_id
1 'polypeptide(L)'
;SFKSSIFGILTLVLIFIAAAAADGYTSSEQHLKVKFEVNLDVRTLDAAGYRAFQDDLRKRLADKYIGPAGNNVAVLPHDNEGAPQWFDLRLTGAGGAQTTVRFRVGNLDVVGYQMGTTWYEFGKNGDKQWIPNSQFLGFRGDYGALANAAGKKVTEINLNVYGFEAAVKTLATSTKGNEGAEALIVVAQLVSEACRFLILSNALSTRINDPTPLYLKQWMLDDLEREWGTYSEILMCYNNFPGTYNFPKPIINQNVIATANELRKILGILLNVEVNYQVCKITANDVELPDVIAFLAKVQNPVELAGVEA
;
A
#
# COMPACT_ATOMS: atom_id res chain seq x y z
N SER A 1 -18.12 -71.06 17.16
CA SER A 1 -17.56 -70.53 18.41
C SER A 1 -17.04 -69.13 18.13
N PHE A 2 -17.91 -68.13 18.29
CA PHE A 2 -17.80 -67.06 19.30
C PHE A 2 -16.60 -66.12 19.09
N LYS A 3 -16.86 -64.94 18.48
CA LYS A 3 -16.78 -63.58 19.09
C LYS A 3 -15.34 -63.02 19.09
N SER A 4 -15.04 -61.74 18.85
CA SER A 4 -15.82 -60.53 18.62
C SER A 4 -14.83 -59.40 18.27
N SER A 5 -15.22 -58.54 17.33
CA SER A 5 -15.05 -57.08 17.26
C SER A 5 -13.75 -56.42 17.76
N ILE A 6 -13.11 -55.63 16.90
CA ILE A 6 -13.06 -54.16 17.06
C ILE A 6 -13.32 -53.54 15.67
N PHE A 7 -14.50 -52.92 15.56
CA PHE A 7 -14.90 -51.95 14.55
C PHE A 7 -14.29 -50.59 14.93
N GLY A 8 -13.82 -49.79 13.98
CA GLY A 8 -13.41 -48.42 14.30
C GLY A 8 -12.76 -47.60 13.18
N ILE A 9 -13.55 -47.24 12.17
CA ILE A 9 -13.48 -45.97 11.42
C ILE A 9 -12.29 -45.83 10.43
N LEU A 10 -12.46 -46.09 9.13
CA LEU A 10 -13.13 -45.29 8.09
C LEU A 10 -12.32 -44.06 7.64
N THR A 11 -11.97 -44.07 6.34
CA THR A 11 -12.04 -42.97 5.37
C THR A 11 -10.73 -42.69 4.61
N LEU A 12 -10.64 -43.30 3.42
CA LEU A 12 -10.40 -42.64 2.13
C LEU A 12 -9.34 -41.51 2.09
N VAL A 13 -8.13 -41.83 1.60
CA VAL A 13 -7.26 -40.85 0.93
C VAL A 13 -7.13 -41.28 -0.52
N LEU A 14 -8.03 -40.75 -1.36
CA LEU A 14 -8.00 -40.90 -2.81
C LEU A 14 -7.13 -39.78 -3.41
N ILE A 15 -5.94 -40.21 -3.83
CA ILE A 15 -5.13 -39.78 -4.99
C ILE A 15 -5.63 -38.52 -5.74
N PHE A 16 -4.77 -37.50 -5.81
CA PHE A 16 -4.56 -36.72 -7.04
C PHE A 16 -3.07 -36.64 -7.37
N ILE A 17 -2.73 -37.20 -8.53
CA ILE A 17 -1.45 -37.07 -9.22
C ILE A 17 -1.47 -35.79 -10.05
N ALA A 18 -0.38 -35.03 -9.91
CA ALA A 18 0.26 -34.09 -10.84
C ALA A 18 -0.57 -33.29 -11.88
N ALA A 19 -0.37 -31.97 -11.84
CA ALA A 19 -0.16 -31.16 -13.04
C ALA A 19 1.04 -30.22 -12.81
N ALA A 20 2.25 -30.80 -12.84
CA ALA A 20 3.47 -30.06 -13.15
C ALA A 20 3.56 -30.01 -14.68
N ALA A 21 2.93 -29.00 -15.27
CA ALA A 21 3.03 -28.69 -16.69
C ALA A 21 2.83 -27.18 -16.86
N ALA A 22 3.93 -26.43 -16.78
CA ALA A 22 4.23 -25.22 -17.55
C ALA A 22 5.44 -24.48 -16.95
N ASP A 23 6.59 -25.13 -16.86
CA ASP A 23 7.87 -24.40 -16.82
C ASP A 23 8.20 -23.92 -18.23
N GLY A 24 7.44 -22.91 -18.64
CA GLY A 24 7.64 -22.10 -19.84
C GLY A 24 7.58 -20.61 -19.52
N TYR A 25 7.78 -20.23 -18.25
CA TYR A 25 7.80 -18.85 -17.82
C TYR A 25 9.09 -18.18 -18.33
N THR A 26 8.97 -17.52 -19.47
CA THR A 26 9.98 -16.55 -19.95
C THR A 26 10.21 -15.47 -18.89
N SER A 27 11.43 -14.89 -18.85
CA SER A 27 11.81 -13.86 -17.88
C SER A 27 10.88 -12.63 -17.83
N SER A 28 10.04 -12.42 -18.86
CA SER A 28 9.03 -11.36 -18.92
C SER A 28 7.79 -11.58 -18.04
N GLU A 29 7.59 -12.77 -17.47
CA GLU A 29 6.39 -13.09 -16.67
C GLU A 29 6.64 -13.10 -15.14
N GLN A 30 7.91 -12.98 -14.70
CA GLN A 30 8.25 -12.92 -13.27
C GLN A 30 7.70 -11.65 -12.58
N HIS A 31 7.36 -10.60 -13.34
CA HIS A 31 6.81 -9.34 -12.84
C HIS A 31 5.32 -9.40 -12.46
N LEU A 32 4.66 -10.57 -12.53
CA LEU A 32 3.20 -10.71 -12.35
C LEU A 32 2.78 -11.43 -11.08
N LYS A 33 3.72 -11.70 -10.17
CA LYS A 33 3.43 -12.50 -8.98
C LYS A 33 2.55 -11.75 -7.98
N VAL A 34 1.25 -12.04 -8.02
CA VAL A 34 0.33 -11.76 -6.90
C VAL A 34 0.75 -12.66 -5.75
N LYS A 35 1.31 -12.09 -4.68
CA LYS A 35 1.81 -12.81 -3.51
C LYS A 35 0.67 -13.43 -2.70
N PHE A 36 -0.42 -12.70 -2.55
CA PHE A 36 -1.61 -13.13 -1.83
C PHE A 36 -2.83 -12.33 -2.27
N GLU A 37 -4.00 -12.86 -1.92
CA GLU A 37 -5.27 -12.17 -2.07
C GLU A 37 -5.91 -11.91 -0.69
N VAL A 38 -6.65 -10.82 -0.58
CA VAL A 38 -7.45 -10.49 0.60
C VAL A 38 -8.89 -10.25 0.15
N ASN A 39 -9.86 -10.73 0.92
CA ASN A 39 -11.27 -10.49 0.69
C ASN A 39 -11.80 -9.56 1.76
N LEU A 40 -12.56 -8.54 1.37
CA LEU A 40 -13.22 -7.63 2.29
C LEU A 40 -14.65 -7.37 1.81
N ASP A 41 -15.61 -7.76 2.64
CA ASP A 41 -17.01 -7.40 2.46
C ASP A 41 -17.29 -6.08 3.18
N VAL A 42 -17.42 -5.00 2.41
CA VAL A 42 -17.60 -3.65 2.94
C VAL A 42 -18.98 -3.48 3.58
N ARG A 43 -19.96 -4.30 3.18
CA ARG A 43 -21.35 -4.19 3.64
C ARG A 43 -21.53 -4.54 5.12
N THR A 44 -20.68 -5.44 5.61
CA THR A 44 -20.71 -5.92 6.99
C THR A 44 -19.57 -5.33 7.81
N LEU A 45 -18.84 -4.38 7.25
CA LEU A 45 -17.64 -3.80 7.86
C LEU A 45 -18.03 -2.86 9.00
N ASP A 46 -17.67 -3.25 10.22
CA ASP A 46 -17.75 -2.38 11.38
C ASP A 46 -16.38 -1.87 11.83
N ALA A 47 -16.36 -1.03 12.87
CA ALA A 47 -15.13 -0.48 13.44
C ALA A 47 -14.12 -1.57 13.87
N ALA A 48 -14.59 -2.70 14.41
CA ALA A 48 -13.72 -3.78 14.88
C ALA A 48 -13.18 -4.60 13.71
N GLY A 49 -14.03 -4.95 12.75
CA GLY A 49 -13.68 -5.65 11.51
C GLY A 49 -12.69 -4.85 10.68
N TYR A 50 -12.86 -3.52 10.58
CA TYR A 50 -11.92 -2.66 9.86
C TYR A 50 -10.55 -2.60 10.53
N ARG A 51 -10.48 -2.49 11.87
CA ARG A 51 -9.19 -2.57 12.59
C ARG A 51 -8.52 -3.93 12.40
N ALA A 52 -9.29 -5.01 12.52
CA ALA A 52 -8.78 -6.36 12.31
C ALA A 52 -8.25 -6.57 10.89
N PHE A 53 -8.94 -6.05 9.87
CA PHE A 53 -8.48 -6.03 8.48
C PHE A 53 -7.14 -5.29 8.34
N GLN A 54 -7.03 -4.08 8.88
CA GLN A 54 -5.80 -3.30 8.82
C GLN A 54 -4.62 -3.99 9.53
N ASP A 55 -4.87 -4.59 10.69
CA ASP A 55 -3.84 -5.32 11.43
C ASP A 55 -3.39 -6.60 10.71
N ASP A 56 -4.33 -7.34 10.12
CA ASP A 56 -4.00 -8.54 9.32
C ASP A 56 -3.22 -8.16 8.06
N LEU A 57 -3.63 -7.08 7.38
CA LEU A 57 -2.95 -6.59 6.18
C LEU A 57 -1.50 -6.21 6.49
N ARG A 58 -1.24 -5.43 7.55
CA ARG A 58 0.12 -5.08 7.98
C ARG A 58 0.97 -6.32 8.28
N LYS A 59 0.39 -7.35 8.92
CA LYS A 59 1.10 -8.60 9.22
C LYS A 59 1.47 -9.38 7.96
N ARG A 60 0.55 -9.48 6.98
CA ARG A 60 0.81 -10.17 5.71
C ARG A 60 1.86 -9.46 4.85
N LEU A 61 1.91 -8.14 4.94
CA LEU A 61 2.85 -7.30 4.22
C LEU A 61 4.22 -7.19 4.90
N ALA A 62 4.35 -7.56 6.17
CA ALA A 62 5.61 -7.41 6.90
C ALA A 62 6.68 -8.38 6.36
N ASP A 63 7.80 -7.83 5.91
CA ASP A 63 9.03 -8.58 5.60
C ASP A 63 9.88 -8.75 6.86
N LYS A 64 9.96 -7.69 7.66
CA LYS A 64 10.69 -7.62 8.93
C LYS A 64 10.03 -6.62 9.88
N TYR A 65 10.54 -6.57 11.11
CA TYR A 65 10.14 -5.59 12.12
C TYR A 65 11.36 -4.86 12.66
N ILE A 66 11.25 -3.56 12.93
CA ILE A 66 12.31 -2.76 13.53
C ILE A 66 11.84 -2.04 14.80
N GLY A 67 12.77 -1.72 15.70
CA GLY A 67 12.48 -1.13 17.00
C GLY A 67 12.42 -2.14 18.15
N PRO A 68 12.27 -1.65 19.39
CA PRO A 68 12.28 -2.51 20.58
C PRO A 68 11.03 -3.39 20.66
N ALA A 69 11.13 -4.51 21.36
CA ALA A 69 10.00 -5.39 21.63
C ALA A 69 8.84 -4.62 22.30
N GLY A 70 7.60 -4.84 21.83
CA GLY A 70 6.42 -4.13 22.30
C GLY A 70 6.21 -2.73 21.72
N ASN A 71 7.17 -2.20 20.94
CA ASN A 71 7.04 -0.96 20.18
C ASN A 71 7.82 -1.07 18.85
N ASN A 72 7.73 -2.23 18.20
CA ASN A 72 8.30 -2.44 16.87
C ASN A 72 7.27 -2.07 15.80
N VAL A 73 7.75 -1.82 14.59
CA VAL A 73 6.91 -1.49 13.43
C VAL A 73 7.29 -2.40 12.28
N ALA A 74 6.28 -2.86 11.53
CA ALA A 74 6.48 -3.66 10.35
C ALA A 74 7.21 -2.85 9.26
N VAL A 75 7.99 -3.52 8.43
CA VAL A 75 8.65 -2.95 7.26
C VAL A 75 8.27 -3.79 6.05
N LEU A 76 7.89 -3.13 4.96
CA LEU A 76 7.55 -3.78 3.70
C LEU A 76 8.77 -4.53 3.11
N PRO A 77 8.57 -5.45 2.16
CA PRO A 77 9.65 -5.88 1.28
C PRO A 77 10.23 -4.68 0.52
N HIS A 78 11.48 -4.79 0.09
CA HIS A 78 12.07 -3.75 -0.74
C HIS A 78 11.29 -3.60 -2.06
N ASP A 79 11.00 -2.36 -2.46
CA ASP A 79 10.26 -2.09 -3.69
C ASP A 79 11.19 -2.24 -4.89
N ASN A 80 11.10 -3.38 -5.57
CA ASN A 80 11.88 -3.65 -6.77
C ASN A 80 11.03 -3.34 -8.01
N GLU A 81 11.19 -2.15 -8.58
CA GLU A 81 10.49 -1.76 -9.81
C GLU A 81 10.81 -2.67 -11.01
N GLY A 82 11.99 -3.32 -10.98
CA GLY A 82 12.41 -4.31 -11.95
C GLY A 82 11.67 -5.64 -11.81
N ALA A 83 11.12 -5.96 -10.64
CA ALA A 83 10.35 -7.19 -10.38
C ALA A 83 9.28 -6.95 -9.31
N PRO A 84 8.27 -6.10 -9.61
CA PRO A 84 7.29 -5.69 -8.63
C PRO A 84 6.46 -6.90 -8.17
N GLN A 85 6.13 -6.89 -6.89
CA GLN A 85 5.29 -7.89 -6.27
C GLN A 85 3.95 -7.26 -5.91
N TRP A 86 2.87 -8.03 -6.09
CA TRP A 86 1.51 -7.49 -5.95
C TRP A 86 0.72 -8.23 -4.89
N PHE A 87 -0.34 -7.61 -4.40
CA PHE A 87 -1.44 -8.31 -3.77
C PHE A 87 -2.76 -7.78 -4.33
N ASP A 88 -3.77 -8.65 -4.36
CA ASP A 88 -5.10 -8.32 -4.86
C ASP A 88 -6.08 -8.24 -3.68
N LEU A 89 -6.87 -7.16 -3.62
CA LEU A 89 -7.96 -6.97 -2.67
C LEU A 89 -9.29 -7.10 -3.40
N ARG A 90 -10.00 -8.20 -3.12
CA ARG A 90 -11.35 -8.43 -3.62
C ARG A 90 -12.35 -7.75 -2.70
N LEU A 91 -13.03 -6.74 -3.21
CA LEU A 91 -14.01 -5.94 -2.50
C LEU A 91 -15.42 -6.36 -2.90
N THR A 92 -16.29 -6.54 -1.92
CA THR A 92 -17.74 -6.68 -2.14
C THR A 92 -18.46 -5.48 -1.50
N GLY A 93 -19.25 -4.76 -2.30
CA GLY A 93 -19.97 -3.56 -1.90
C GLY A 93 -21.49 -3.71 -2.04
N ALA A 94 -22.21 -2.60 -1.95
CA ALA A 94 -23.67 -2.56 -1.96
C ALA A 94 -24.27 -3.30 -3.18
N GLY A 95 -25.36 -4.05 -2.94
CA GLY A 95 -26.02 -4.84 -3.99
C GLY A 95 -25.21 -6.05 -4.50
N GLY A 96 -24.11 -6.41 -3.83
CA GLY A 96 -23.24 -7.50 -4.25
C GLY A 96 -22.29 -7.13 -5.39
N ALA A 97 -22.11 -5.82 -5.66
CA ALA A 97 -21.12 -5.34 -6.61
C ALA A 97 -19.71 -5.76 -6.18
N GLN A 98 -18.90 -6.25 -7.11
CA GLN A 98 -17.56 -6.74 -6.83
C GLN A 98 -16.53 -6.09 -7.75
N THR A 99 -15.38 -5.76 -7.17
CA THR A 99 -14.18 -5.33 -7.89
C THR A 99 -12.96 -5.91 -7.22
N THR A 100 -11.88 -6.10 -7.97
CA THR A 100 -10.57 -6.45 -7.44
C THR A 100 -9.65 -5.27 -7.63
N VAL A 101 -9.00 -4.79 -6.56
CA VAL A 101 -8.00 -3.72 -6.65
C VAL A 101 -6.62 -4.32 -6.43
N ARG A 102 -5.67 -3.99 -7.30
CA ARG A 102 -4.29 -4.47 -7.23
C ARG A 102 -3.39 -3.41 -6.60
N PHE A 103 -2.54 -3.86 -5.68
CA PHE A 103 -1.60 -3.02 -4.96
C PHE A 103 -0.17 -3.53 -5.10
N ARG A 104 0.80 -2.62 -5.04
CA ARG A 104 2.23 -2.95 -4.87
C ARG A 104 2.49 -3.35 -3.42
N VAL A 105 3.17 -4.47 -3.23
CA VAL A 105 3.58 -4.93 -1.90
C VAL A 105 4.71 -4.06 -1.32
N GLY A 106 5.63 -3.58 -2.17
CA GLY A 106 6.81 -2.84 -1.71
C GLY A 106 6.51 -1.43 -1.19
N ASN A 107 5.42 -0.81 -1.66
CA ASN A 107 5.11 0.57 -1.34
C ASN A 107 3.63 0.85 -1.04
N LEU A 108 2.72 -0.14 -1.13
CA LEU A 108 1.27 -0.01 -0.92
C LEU A 108 0.51 0.83 -1.94
N ASP A 109 1.12 1.21 -3.06
CA ASP A 109 0.42 1.99 -4.08
C ASP A 109 -0.61 1.14 -4.82
N VAL A 110 -1.77 1.74 -5.07
CA VAL A 110 -2.77 1.18 -5.98
C VAL A 110 -2.18 1.21 -7.39
N VAL A 111 -2.35 0.12 -8.12
CA VAL A 111 -1.86 -0.01 -9.51
C VAL A 111 -3.03 0.13 -10.49
N GLY A 112 -4.15 -0.46 -10.12
CA GLY A 112 -5.31 -0.58 -10.97
C GLY A 112 -6.41 -1.40 -10.31
N TYR A 113 -7.52 -1.56 -11.02
CA TYR A 113 -8.68 -2.32 -10.57
C TYR A 113 -9.32 -3.12 -11.70
N GLN A 114 -10.13 -4.11 -11.34
CA GLN A 114 -10.86 -4.94 -12.26
C GLN A 114 -12.35 -4.60 -12.27
N MET A 115 -12.89 -4.30 -13.46
CA MET A 115 -14.32 -4.17 -13.71
C MET A 115 -14.78 -5.37 -14.55
N GLY A 116 -15.56 -6.27 -13.94
CA GLY A 116 -15.88 -7.56 -14.54
C GLY A 116 -14.60 -8.37 -14.80
N THR A 117 -14.28 -8.63 -16.07
CA THR A 117 -13.04 -9.32 -16.47
C THR A 117 -11.94 -8.36 -16.92
N THR A 118 -12.24 -7.08 -17.10
CA THR A 118 -11.30 -6.09 -17.67
C THR A 118 -10.52 -5.39 -16.56
N TRP A 119 -9.20 -5.36 -16.69
CA TRP A 119 -8.33 -4.57 -15.82
C TRP A 119 -8.18 -3.15 -16.35
N TYR A 120 -8.21 -2.20 -15.43
CA TYR A 120 -7.88 -0.80 -15.66
C TYR A 120 -6.69 -0.46 -14.78
N GLU A 121 -5.69 0.22 -15.33
CA GLU A 121 -4.49 0.61 -14.58
C GLU A 121 -4.17 2.09 -14.73
N PHE A 122 -3.46 2.64 -13.74
CA PHE A 122 -2.94 3.99 -13.85
C PHE A 122 -1.93 4.11 -14.99
N GLY A 123 -1.95 5.27 -15.63
CA GLY A 123 -1.07 5.60 -16.74
C GLY A 123 -1.82 6.14 -17.95
N LYS A 124 -1.07 6.37 -19.01
CA LYS A 124 -1.52 6.87 -20.31
C LYS A 124 -0.92 6.01 -21.42
N ASN A 125 -1.50 6.10 -22.62
CA ASN A 125 -0.96 5.42 -23.79
C ASN A 125 0.54 5.74 -23.97
N GLY A 126 1.36 4.69 -24.01
CA GLY A 126 2.82 4.79 -24.10
C GLY A 126 3.56 4.57 -22.78
N ASP A 127 2.85 4.62 -21.64
CA ASP A 127 3.44 4.21 -20.35
C ASP A 127 3.69 2.69 -20.32
N LYS A 128 4.59 2.25 -19.42
CA LYS A 128 4.82 0.82 -19.18
C LYS A 128 3.56 0.19 -18.61
N GLN A 129 3.09 -0.87 -19.27
CA GLN A 129 1.96 -1.65 -18.80
C GLN A 129 2.39 -2.61 -17.68
N TRP A 130 1.75 -2.52 -16.50
CA TRP A 130 2.11 -3.36 -15.36
C TRP A 130 1.16 -4.56 -15.20
N ILE A 131 -0.11 -4.38 -15.58
CA ILE A 131 -1.12 -5.41 -15.60
C ILE A 131 -1.36 -5.85 -17.06
N PRO A 132 -1.10 -7.11 -17.43
CA PRO A 132 -1.23 -7.56 -18.82
C PRO A 132 -2.64 -7.34 -19.34
N ASN A 133 -2.73 -6.80 -20.57
CA ASN A 133 -4.00 -6.55 -21.26
C ASN A 133 -4.96 -5.61 -20.51
N SER A 134 -4.47 -4.84 -19.55
CA SER A 134 -5.23 -3.76 -18.93
C SER A 134 -5.49 -2.60 -19.89
N GLN A 135 -6.40 -1.71 -19.50
CA GLN A 135 -6.64 -0.43 -20.16
C GLN A 135 -6.12 0.71 -19.27
N PHE A 136 -5.40 1.66 -19.87
CA PHE A 136 -4.98 2.85 -19.14
C PHE A 136 -6.15 3.74 -18.78
N LEU A 137 -6.15 4.23 -17.53
CA LEU A 137 -7.15 5.16 -17.00
C LEU A 137 -7.02 6.57 -17.58
N GLY A 138 -5.88 6.92 -18.18
CA GLY A 138 -5.59 8.25 -18.72
C GLY A 138 -5.04 9.24 -17.69
N PHE A 139 -4.82 8.79 -16.45
CA PHE A 139 -4.23 9.57 -15.35
C PHE A 139 -3.33 8.69 -14.48
N ARG A 140 -2.42 9.33 -13.75
CA ARG A 140 -1.47 8.68 -12.83
C ARG A 140 -2.12 8.47 -11.45
N GLY A 141 -1.49 7.63 -10.64
CA GLY A 141 -1.98 7.25 -9.31
C GLY A 141 -1.62 8.21 -8.18
N ASP A 142 -0.88 9.30 -8.44
CA ASP A 142 -0.60 10.30 -7.41
C ASP A 142 -1.85 11.12 -7.05
N TYR A 143 -1.94 11.59 -5.80
CA TYR A 143 -3.11 12.31 -5.32
C TYR A 143 -3.40 13.61 -6.10
N GLY A 144 -2.40 14.25 -6.69
CA GLY A 144 -2.60 15.43 -7.54
C GLY A 144 -3.34 15.08 -8.82
N ALA A 145 -2.88 14.04 -9.53
CA ALA A 145 -3.52 13.53 -10.74
C ALA A 145 -4.92 12.96 -10.45
N LEU A 146 -5.07 12.20 -9.37
CA LEU A 146 -6.36 11.64 -8.94
C LEU A 146 -7.38 12.73 -8.60
N ALA A 147 -7.01 13.71 -7.78
CA ALA A 147 -7.91 14.81 -7.41
C ALA A 147 -8.31 15.65 -8.62
N ASN A 148 -7.37 15.89 -9.54
CA ASN A 148 -7.66 16.58 -10.79
C ASN A 148 -8.62 15.77 -11.69
N ALA A 149 -8.40 14.46 -11.85
CA ALA A 149 -9.28 13.60 -12.63
C ALA A 149 -10.67 13.47 -12.01
N ALA A 150 -10.76 13.40 -10.68
CA ALA A 150 -12.03 13.39 -9.95
C ALA A 150 -12.76 14.74 -9.99
N GLY A 151 -12.05 15.84 -10.24
CA GLY A 151 -12.57 17.19 -10.12
C GLY A 151 -12.90 17.57 -8.67
N LYS A 152 -12.22 16.96 -7.70
CA LYS A 152 -12.55 17.04 -6.28
C LYS A 152 -11.31 16.86 -5.40
N LYS A 153 -11.19 17.61 -4.31
CA LYS A 153 -10.04 17.45 -3.39
C LYS A 153 -10.17 16.16 -2.60
N VAL A 154 -9.03 15.55 -2.25
CA VAL A 154 -8.98 14.37 -1.37
C VAL A 154 -9.72 14.62 -0.05
N THR A 155 -9.59 15.83 0.52
CA THR A 155 -10.23 16.24 1.77
C THR A 155 -11.74 16.50 1.68
N GLU A 156 -12.33 16.40 0.48
CA GLU A 156 -13.77 16.57 0.25
C GLU A 156 -14.47 15.23 -0.05
N ILE A 157 -13.72 14.13 -0.08
CA ILE A 157 -14.22 12.79 -0.41
C ILE A 157 -14.66 12.07 0.87
N ASN A 158 -15.85 11.45 0.82
CA ASN A 158 -16.42 10.75 1.96
C ASN A 158 -15.77 9.37 2.15
N LEU A 159 -15.19 9.15 3.33
CA LEU A 159 -14.43 7.95 3.71
C LEU A 159 -15.17 7.07 4.73
N ASN A 160 -16.45 7.31 4.99
CA ASN A 160 -17.24 6.35 5.79
C ASN A 160 -17.61 5.10 4.96
N VAL A 161 -18.23 4.10 5.60
CA VAL A 161 -18.59 2.82 4.98
C VAL A 161 -19.49 3.02 3.76
N TYR A 162 -20.39 4.01 3.79
CA TYR A 162 -21.27 4.31 2.66
C TYR A 162 -20.49 4.88 1.46
N GLY A 163 -19.49 5.73 1.73
CA GLY A 163 -18.54 6.18 0.71
C GLY A 163 -17.74 5.02 0.12
N PHE A 164 -17.32 4.08 0.97
CA PHE A 164 -16.58 2.90 0.52
C PHE A 164 -17.44 1.94 -0.32
N GLU A 165 -18.68 1.67 0.09
CA GLU A 165 -19.62 0.88 -0.71
C GLU A 165 -19.90 1.52 -2.07
N ALA A 166 -20.08 2.85 -2.10
CA ALA A 166 -20.29 3.60 -3.33
C ALA A 166 -19.06 3.54 -4.26
N ALA A 167 -17.86 3.64 -3.69
CA ALA A 167 -16.60 3.48 -4.43
C ALA A 167 -16.49 2.08 -5.05
N VAL A 168 -16.77 1.02 -4.27
CA VAL A 168 -16.76 -0.36 -4.78
C VAL A 168 -17.76 -0.55 -5.92
N LYS A 169 -18.99 -0.06 -5.75
CA LYS A 169 -20.01 -0.11 -6.81
C LYS A 169 -19.56 0.63 -8.07
N THR A 170 -18.95 1.81 -7.89
CA THR A 170 -18.44 2.64 -8.99
C THR A 170 -17.35 1.91 -9.78
N LEU A 171 -16.34 1.35 -9.10
CA LEU A 171 -15.28 0.58 -9.75
C LEU A 171 -15.81 -0.70 -10.42
N ALA A 172 -16.88 -1.29 -9.88
CA ALA A 172 -17.49 -2.47 -10.46
C ALA A 172 -18.34 -2.20 -11.72
N THR A 173 -18.73 -0.95 -12.00
CA THR A 173 -19.77 -0.67 -13.02
C THR A 173 -19.59 0.59 -13.87
N SER A 174 -18.87 1.60 -13.40
CA SER A 174 -18.74 2.88 -14.11
C SER A 174 -17.59 2.86 -15.11
N THR A 175 -17.85 3.42 -16.28
CA THR A 175 -16.86 3.66 -17.35
C THR A 175 -16.34 5.10 -17.37
N LYS A 176 -16.81 5.96 -16.45
CA LYS A 176 -16.43 7.37 -16.40
C LYS A 176 -15.17 7.55 -15.56
N GLY A 177 -14.13 8.10 -16.18
CA GLY A 177 -12.82 8.26 -15.54
C GLY A 177 -12.82 9.09 -14.25
N ASN A 178 -13.64 10.15 -14.18
CA ASN A 178 -13.73 10.99 -12.98
C ASN A 178 -14.35 10.27 -11.78
N GLU A 179 -15.42 9.50 -12.01
CA GLU A 179 -16.05 8.69 -10.96
C GLU A 179 -15.10 7.58 -10.47
N GLY A 180 -14.37 6.96 -11.40
CA GLY A 180 -13.32 5.99 -11.08
C GLY A 180 -12.18 6.59 -10.25
N ALA A 181 -11.73 7.81 -10.57
CA ALA A 181 -10.69 8.51 -9.82
C ALA A 181 -11.12 8.81 -8.37
N GLU A 182 -12.34 9.31 -8.14
CA GLU A 182 -12.86 9.52 -6.78
C GLU A 182 -12.93 8.21 -6.00
N ALA A 183 -13.41 7.13 -6.63
CA ALA A 183 -13.50 5.82 -5.99
C ALA A 183 -12.11 5.23 -5.64
N LEU A 184 -11.10 5.43 -6.49
CA LEU A 184 -9.72 5.00 -6.22
C LEU A 184 -9.09 5.79 -5.07
N ILE A 185 -9.42 7.09 -4.90
CA ILE A 185 -9.00 7.85 -3.71
C ILE A 185 -9.59 7.23 -2.44
N VAL A 186 -10.88 6.88 -2.44
CA VAL A 186 -11.53 6.22 -1.28
C VAL A 186 -10.79 4.93 -0.91
N VAL A 187 -10.50 4.08 -1.90
CA VAL A 187 -9.78 2.82 -1.69
C VAL A 187 -8.36 3.06 -1.17
N ALA A 188 -7.61 3.98 -1.77
CA ALA A 188 -6.24 4.29 -1.34
C ALA A 188 -6.21 4.79 0.12
N GLN A 189 -7.15 5.67 0.49
CA GLN A 189 -7.27 6.21 1.84
C GLN A 189 -7.65 5.14 2.88
N LEU A 190 -8.65 4.31 2.58
CA LEU A 190 -9.16 3.28 3.48
C LEU A 190 -8.33 1.99 3.52
N VAL A 191 -7.40 1.80 2.59
CA VAL A 191 -6.53 0.62 2.54
C VAL A 191 -5.08 1.02 2.75
N SER A 192 -4.49 1.75 1.81
CA SER A 192 -3.06 2.10 1.83
C SER A 192 -2.73 3.05 2.98
N GLU A 193 -3.39 4.21 3.06
CA GLU A 193 -3.03 5.23 4.07
C GLU A 193 -3.38 4.79 5.49
N ALA A 194 -4.54 4.15 5.67
CA ALA A 194 -4.87 3.51 6.93
C ALA A 194 -3.87 2.41 7.31
N CYS A 195 -3.34 1.63 6.36
CA CYS A 195 -2.30 0.63 6.64
C CYS A 195 -0.98 1.30 7.06
N ARG A 196 -0.57 2.36 6.35
CA ARG A 196 0.64 3.16 6.60
C ARG A 196 0.62 3.86 7.96
N PHE A 197 -0.53 4.35 8.43
CA PHE A 197 -0.65 5.17 9.64
C PHE A 197 -1.68 4.64 10.65
N LEU A 198 -1.24 4.30 11.86
CA LEU A 198 -2.11 3.89 12.96
C LEU A 198 -3.09 5.01 13.35
N ILE A 199 -2.64 6.27 13.30
CA ILE A 199 -3.50 7.42 13.63
C ILE A 199 -4.65 7.58 12.62
N LEU A 200 -4.40 7.35 11.33
CA LEU A 200 -5.44 7.35 10.29
C LEU A 200 -6.37 6.16 10.45
N SER A 201 -5.81 4.95 10.62
CA SER A 201 -6.58 3.73 10.89
C SER A 201 -7.55 3.92 12.05
N ASN A 202 -7.09 4.54 13.15
CA ASN A 202 -7.92 4.81 14.32
C ASN A 202 -8.99 5.88 14.06
N ALA A 203 -8.61 7.00 13.44
CA ALA A 203 -9.54 8.08 13.10
C ALA A 203 -10.65 7.60 12.15
N LEU A 204 -10.31 6.76 11.16
CA LEU A 204 -11.26 6.19 10.22
C LEU A 204 -12.15 5.14 10.90
N SER A 205 -11.55 4.20 11.63
CA SER A 205 -12.31 3.10 12.27
C SER A 205 -13.36 3.58 13.28
N THR A 206 -13.07 4.66 14.02
CA THR A 206 -13.98 5.18 15.06
C THR A 206 -15.28 5.75 14.51
N ARG A 207 -15.28 6.15 13.22
CA ARG A 207 -16.42 6.77 12.55
C ARG A 207 -16.83 6.06 11.26
N ILE A 208 -16.32 4.86 11.00
CA ILE A 208 -16.54 4.19 9.72
C ILE A 208 -18.03 3.91 9.46
N ASN A 209 -18.83 3.60 10.50
CA ASN A 209 -20.27 3.40 10.37
C ASN A 209 -21.11 4.64 10.72
N ASP A 210 -20.49 5.80 10.97
CA ASP A 210 -21.20 7.06 11.19
C ASP A 210 -21.91 7.46 9.89
N PRO A 211 -23.25 7.70 9.90
CA PRO A 211 -23.98 8.13 8.71
C PRO A 211 -23.57 9.52 8.22
N THR A 212 -22.92 10.32 9.07
CA THR A 212 -22.36 11.62 8.67
C THR A 212 -21.14 11.40 7.78
N PRO A 213 -20.98 12.16 6.68
CA PRO A 213 -19.76 12.09 5.88
C PRO A 213 -18.50 12.26 6.72
N LEU A 214 -17.53 11.39 6.46
CA LEU A 214 -16.22 11.40 7.10
C LEU A 214 -15.19 11.92 6.12
N TYR A 215 -14.61 13.08 6.42
CA TYR A 215 -13.61 13.71 5.57
C TYR A 215 -12.23 13.65 6.21
N LEU A 216 -11.21 13.48 5.37
CA LEU A 216 -9.82 13.57 5.79
C LEU A 216 -9.49 15.01 6.22
N LYS A 217 -8.78 15.18 7.34
CA LYS A 217 -8.30 16.50 7.76
C LYS A 217 -7.09 16.90 6.93
N GLN A 218 -6.96 18.18 6.59
CA GLN A 218 -5.88 18.67 5.74
C GLN A 218 -4.48 18.33 6.29
N TRP A 219 -4.25 18.46 7.60
CA TRP A 219 -2.96 18.10 8.21
C TRP A 219 -2.61 16.61 8.05
N MET A 220 -3.59 15.72 7.90
CA MET A 220 -3.31 14.30 7.69
C MET A 220 -2.72 14.06 6.30
N LEU A 221 -3.20 14.78 5.29
CA LEU A 221 -2.62 14.73 3.95
C LEU A 221 -1.20 15.34 3.96
N ASP A 222 -1.08 16.53 4.55
CA ASP A 222 0.15 17.32 4.45
C ASP A 222 1.27 16.80 5.37
N ASP A 223 0.95 16.46 6.61
CA ASP A 223 1.93 16.06 7.62
C ASP A 223 2.10 14.53 7.71
N LEU A 224 1.18 13.71 7.17
CA LEU A 224 1.30 12.24 7.19
C LEU A 224 1.54 11.67 5.81
N GLU A 225 0.53 11.67 4.94
CA GLU A 225 0.55 10.92 3.68
C GLU A 225 1.72 11.30 2.76
N ARG A 226 1.99 12.61 2.64
CA ARG A 226 3.15 13.11 1.87
C ARG A 226 4.50 12.73 2.46
N GLU A 227 4.57 12.53 3.78
CA GLU A 227 5.81 12.34 4.53
C GLU A 227 6.06 10.88 4.94
N TRP A 228 5.23 9.94 4.51
CA TRP A 228 5.37 8.53 4.87
C TRP A 228 6.77 7.96 4.54
N GLY A 229 7.30 8.29 3.36
CA GLY A 229 8.65 7.91 2.94
C GLY A 229 9.71 8.50 3.87
N THR A 230 9.65 9.80 4.12
CA THR A 230 10.55 10.53 5.03
C THR A 230 10.54 9.92 6.44
N TYR A 231 9.37 9.63 7.00
CA TYR A 231 9.26 9.03 8.32
C TYR A 231 9.76 7.59 8.38
N SER A 232 9.55 6.83 7.30
CA SER A 232 10.11 5.49 7.16
C SER A 232 11.64 5.55 7.17
N GLU A 233 12.23 6.47 6.40
CA GLU A 233 13.67 6.70 6.37
C GLU A 233 14.23 7.11 7.73
N ILE A 234 13.59 8.07 8.42
CA ILE A 234 14.00 8.51 9.76
C ILE A 234 14.09 7.32 10.73
N LEU A 235 13.08 6.44 10.75
CA LEU A 235 13.09 5.26 11.62
C LEU A 235 14.09 4.20 11.19
N MET A 236 14.28 4.00 9.89
CA MET A 236 15.27 3.08 9.34
C MET A 236 16.69 3.54 9.66
N CYS A 237 17.02 4.82 9.47
CA CYS A 237 18.30 5.41 9.87
C CYS A 237 18.53 5.30 11.38
N TYR A 238 17.54 5.70 12.19
CA TYR A 238 17.65 5.62 13.65
C TYR A 238 17.91 4.19 14.14
N ASN A 239 17.29 3.19 13.51
CA ASN A 239 17.44 1.79 13.90
C ASN A 239 18.77 1.17 13.43
N ASN A 240 19.28 1.56 12.25
CA ASN A 240 20.53 1.01 11.71
C ASN A 240 21.78 1.70 12.28
N PHE A 241 21.66 2.94 12.77
CA PHE A 241 22.78 3.74 13.27
C PHE A 241 22.53 4.26 14.70
N PRO A 242 22.24 3.36 15.67
CA PRO A 242 21.90 3.77 17.02
C PRO A 242 23.05 4.56 17.67
N GLY A 243 22.71 5.66 18.33
CA GLY A 243 23.68 6.52 19.01
C GLY A 243 24.50 7.45 18.10
N THR A 244 24.36 7.34 16.78
CA THR A 244 25.04 8.23 15.82
C THR A 244 24.09 9.02 14.94
N TYR A 245 22.88 8.51 14.69
CA TYR A 245 21.84 9.24 13.99
C TYR A 245 21.16 10.27 14.90
N ASN A 246 21.17 11.54 14.50
CA ASN A 246 20.42 12.59 15.19
C ASN A 246 18.97 12.57 14.72
N PHE A 247 18.02 12.30 15.62
CA PHE A 247 16.61 12.19 15.27
C PHE A 247 16.01 13.59 14.95
N PRO A 248 15.51 13.84 13.73
CA PRO A 248 15.14 15.20 13.25
C PRO A 248 13.83 15.78 13.80
N LYS A 249 13.25 15.19 14.85
CA LYS A 249 12.06 15.66 15.59
C LYS A 249 10.95 16.29 14.70
N PRO A 250 10.30 15.51 13.81
CA PRO A 250 9.31 16.05 12.88
C PRO A 250 8.11 16.67 13.61
N ILE A 251 7.42 17.57 12.94
CA ILE A 251 6.19 18.21 13.44
C ILE A 251 4.99 17.55 12.74
N ILE A 252 4.09 16.96 13.51
CA ILE A 252 2.85 16.35 13.01
C ILE A 252 1.66 16.98 13.72
N ASN A 253 0.73 17.57 12.96
CA ASN A 253 -0.43 18.30 13.48
C ASN A 253 -0.01 19.33 14.55
N GLN A 254 1.01 20.14 14.24
CA GLN A 254 1.59 21.15 15.15
C GLN A 254 2.26 20.58 16.41
N ASN A 255 2.39 19.26 16.56
CA ASN A 255 3.08 18.64 17.69
C ASN A 255 4.47 18.16 17.28
N VAL A 256 5.49 18.54 18.06
CA VAL A 256 6.84 18.01 17.88
C VAL A 256 6.86 16.56 18.34
N ILE A 257 7.25 15.66 17.43
CA ILE A 257 7.54 14.27 17.76
C ILE A 257 8.97 14.22 18.26
N ALA A 258 9.15 14.11 19.58
CA ALA A 258 10.45 14.25 20.22
C ALA A 258 11.33 13.01 20.09
N THR A 259 10.73 11.84 19.87
CA THR A 259 11.46 10.56 19.87
C THR A 259 11.03 9.60 18.75
N ALA A 260 11.94 8.69 18.37
CA ALA A 260 11.62 7.59 17.46
C ALA A 260 10.51 6.67 18.01
N ASN A 261 10.37 6.56 19.34
CA ASN A 261 9.31 5.76 19.94
C ASN A 261 7.93 6.38 19.79
N GLU A 262 7.82 7.72 19.79
CA GLU A 262 6.58 8.42 19.50
C GLU A 262 6.22 8.28 18.02
N LEU A 263 7.20 8.41 17.11
CA LEU A 263 6.96 8.23 15.68
C LEU A 263 6.48 6.80 15.34
N ARG A 264 7.02 5.77 16.00
CA ARG A 264 6.54 4.38 15.86
C ARG A 264 5.08 4.17 16.27
N LYS A 265 4.52 5.00 17.15
CA LYS A 265 3.10 4.93 17.55
C LYS A 265 2.17 5.56 16.51
N ILE A 266 2.72 6.31 15.56
CA ILE A 266 1.97 6.97 14.49
C ILE A 266 1.93 6.06 13.25
N LEU A 267 3.03 5.37 12.95
CA LEU A 267 3.19 4.55 11.75
C LEU A 267 2.73 3.11 11.98
N GLY A 268 1.95 2.58 11.03
CA GLY A 268 1.52 1.18 11.03
C GLY A 268 2.50 0.25 10.31
N ILE A 269 3.11 0.72 9.23
CA ILE A 269 4.10 -0.02 8.44
C ILE A 269 5.03 0.95 7.71
N LEU A 270 6.28 0.55 7.49
CA LEU A 270 7.31 1.40 6.88
C LEU A 270 7.62 1.01 5.44
N LEU A 271 7.91 2.01 4.63
CA LEU A 271 8.59 1.83 3.35
C LEU A 271 10.03 1.32 3.61
N ASN A 272 10.44 0.29 2.88
CA ASN A 272 11.78 -0.29 3.02
C ASN A 272 12.76 0.44 2.13
N VAL A 273 13.10 1.66 2.54
CA VAL A 273 14.12 2.48 1.91
C VAL A 273 15.52 1.90 2.18
N GLU A 274 16.36 1.91 1.15
CA GLU A 274 17.77 1.59 1.33
C GLU A 274 18.46 2.75 2.05
N VAL A 275 18.96 2.49 3.26
CA VAL A 275 19.66 3.49 4.06
C VAL A 275 21.15 3.21 4.05
N ASN A 276 21.95 4.22 3.74
CA ASN A 276 23.39 4.17 3.92
C ASN A 276 23.84 5.27 4.91
N TYR A 277 25.03 5.09 5.46
CA TYR A 277 25.55 5.97 6.51
C TYR A 277 25.71 7.43 6.08
N GLN A 278 25.93 7.71 4.79
CA GLN A 278 26.06 9.06 4.27
C GLN A 278 24.70 9.77 4.21
N VAL A 279 23.68 9.09 3.70
CA VAL A 279 22.29 9.59 3.66
C VAL A 279 21.79 9.90 5.08
N CYS A 280 22.03 8.99 6.02
CA CYS A 280 21.62 9.19 7.41
C CYS A 280 22.47 10.25 8.17
N LYS A 281 23.62 10.70 7.65
CA LYS A 281 24.47 11.71 8.32
C LYS A 281 24.19 13.14 7.89
N ILE A 282 23.71 13.37 6.67
CA ILE A 282 23.46 14.71 6.13
C ILE A 282 22.38 15.45 6.95
N THR A 283 21.54 14.73 7.71
CA THR A 283 20.54 15.33 8.59
C THR A 283 21.08 15.78 9.96
N ALA A 284 22.35 15.49 10.28
CA ALA A 284 22.88 15.69 11.63
C ALA A 284 23.58 17.04 11.87
N ASN A 285 24.26 17.63 10.88
CA ASN A 285 24.89 18.95 10.95
C ASN A 285 25.19 19.44 9.51
N ASP A 286 24.84 20.68 9.16
CA ASP A 286 25.29 21.44 7.96
C ASP A 286 24.73 20.94 6.59
N VAL A 287 24.32 21.71 5.56
CA VAL A 287 24.46 23.11 5.11
C VAL A 287 23.31 23.38 4.10
N GLU A 288 22.89 24.64 3.91
CA GLU A 288 22.38 25.11 2.62
C GLU A 288 23.38 24.80 1.49
N LEU A 289 23.27 23.67 0.78
CA LEU A 289 24.11 23.42 -0.40
C LEU A 289 23.28 22.93 -1.60
N PRO A 290 23.39 23.63 -2.76
CA PRO A 290 22.80 23.23 -4.05
C PRO A 290 23.14 21.80 -4.52
N ASP A 291 24.13 21.18 -3.91
CA ASP A 291 24.65 19.85 -4.28
C ASP A 291 23.69 18.70 -3.94
N VAL A 292 22.74 18.89 -3.02
CA VAL A 292 21.71 17.86 -2.73
C VAL A 292 20.72 17.72 -3.89
N ILE A 293 20.35 18.84 -4.55
CA ILE A 293 19.53 18.79 -5.77
C ILE A 293 20.32 18.13 -6.90
N ALA A 294 21.63 18.41 -7.02
CA ALA A 294 22.49 17.77 -8.03
C ALA A 294 22.71 16.26 -7.76
N PHE A 295 22.78 15.85 -6.49
CA PHE A 295 22.88 14.44 -6.10
C PHE A 295 21.58 13.69 -6.37
N LEU A 296 20.43 14.24 -5.98
CA LEU A 296 19.12 13.65 -6.27
C LEU A 296 18.82 13.59 -7.78
N ALA A 297 19.25 14.60 -8.55
CA ALA A 297 19.15 14.60 -10.02
C ALA A 297 20.02 13.53 -10.70
N LYS A 298 21.16 13.14 -10.10
CA LYS A 298 22.01 12.05 -10.59
C LYS A 298 21.47 10.67 -10.24
N VAL A 299 20.80 10.52 -9.09
CA VAL A 299 20.23 9.24 -8.67
C VAL A 299 18.92 8.93 -9.42
N GLN A 300 18.19 9.95 -9.89
CA GLN A 300 16.96 9.78 -10.67
C GLN A 300 17.17 9.51 -12.18
N ASN A 301 18.39 9.58 -12.72
CA ASN A 301 18.68 9.31 -14.14
C ASN A 301 19.77 8.24 -14.31
N PRO A 302 19.43 6.94 -14.35
CA PRO A 302 20.40 5.87 -14.61
C PRO A 302 20.53 5.54 -16.10
N VAL A 303 20.59 6.54 -16.99
CA VAL A 303 20.90 6.33 -18.42
C VAL A 303 21.71 7.52 -18.94
N GLU A 304 23.02 7.34 -19.04
CA GLU A 304 23.96 7.94 -20.02
C GLU A 304 25.36 8.07 -19.42
N LEU A 305 26.07 6.94 -19.29
CA LEU A 305 27.54 6.92 -19.39
C LEU A 305 27.96 5.58 -20.00
N ALA A 306 27.59 5.40 -21.26
CA ALA A 306 28.25 4.44 -22.14
C ALA A 306 28.26 5.05 -23.55
N GLY A 307 29.38 5.70 -23.88
CA GLY A 307 29.67 6.07 -25.26
C GLY A 307 30.21 7.47 -25.43
N VAL A 308 31.44 7.72 -24.98
CA VAL A 308 32.45 8.46 -25.76
C VAL A 308 33.82 8.06 -25.21
N GLU A 309 34.53 7.16 -25.90
CA GLU A 309 35.96 7.33 -26.16
C GLU A 309 36.26 6.79 -27.56
N ALA A 310 37.14 7.52 -28.24
CA ALA A 310 37.43 7.53 -29.67
C ALA A 310 38.29 6.34 -30.15
#